data_AF-A0A512IML2-F1
#
_entry.id   AF-A0A512IML2-F1
#
_cell.length_a   1.000
_cell.length_b   1.000
_cell.length_c   1.000
_cell.angle_alpha   90.00
_cell.angle_beta   90.00
_cell.angle_gamma   90.00
#
_symmetry.space_group_name_H-M   'P 1'
#
loop_
_entity.id
_entity.type
_entity.pdbx_description
1 polymer ?
#
loop_
_entity_poly.entity_id
_entity_poly.type
_entity_poly.pdbx_seq_one_letter_code
_entity_poly.pdbx_strand_id
1 'polypeptide(L)'
;MSFFVLHDIFAECGFLSWAQRGSGPVFPALMAAKDPADAAQKRMRRLYRSADVDPQRSGTFHALRTGKIRNDRELRLDPRAVRLQVGHELGDTHERDDGQLTDAELVAYATAPLPPGVDWTLLKTIDFEASARVRPKGGRRKRAAA
;
A
#
# COMPACT_ATOMS: atom_id res chain seq x y z
N MET A 1 0.48 -7.13 20.10
CA MET A 1 1.11 -7.09 18.75
C MET A 1 -0.04 -7.11 17.76
N SER A 2 -0.30 -6.01 17.03
CA SER A 2 -1.45 -5.93 16.11
C SER A 2 -1.03 -6.40 14.72
N PHE A 3 -1.88 -7.17 14.05
CA PHE A 3 -1.61 -7.68 12.71
C PHE A 3 -2.16 -6.73 11.66
N PHE A 4 -1.44 -6.58 10.55
CA PHE A 4 -1.93 -5.94 9.34
C PHE A 4 -2.18 -7.03 8.31
N VAL A 5 -3.41 -7.10 7.78
CA VAL A 5 -3.78 -8.14 6.82
C VAL A 5 -3.46 -7.71 5.40
N LEU A 6 -2.84 -8.59 4.64
CA LEU A 6 -2.67 -8.43 3.19
C LEU A 6 -3.71 -9.28 2.47
N HIS A 7 -4.28 -8.76 1.39
CA HIS A 7 -5.21 -9.50 0.54
C HIS A 7 -4.49 -10.67 -0.15
N ASP A 8 -5.19 -11.78 -0.39
CA ASP A 8 -4.63 -13.03 -0.93
C ASP A 8 -3.99 -12.85 -2.31
N ILE A 9 -4.39 -11.82 -3.06
CA ILE A 9 -3.76 -11.43 -4.32
C ILE A 9 -2.23 -11.25 -4.19
N PHE A 10 -1.72 -10.82 -3.02
CA PHE A 10 -0.28 -10.70 -2.78
C PHE A 10 0.42 -12.07 -2.63
N ALA A 11 -0.30 -13.08 -2.16
CA ALA A 11 0.18 -14.46 -2.19
C ALA A 11 0.11 -14.99 -3.63
N GLU A 12 -1.02 -14.80 -4.32
CA GLU A 12 -1.25 -15.27 -5.69
C GLU A 12 -0.24 -14.71 -6.70
N CYS A 13 0.15 -13.44 -6.57
CA CYS A 13 1.14 -12.86 -7.47
C CYS A 13 2.58 -13.23 -7.11
N GLY A 14 2.82 -13.96 -6.00
CA GLY A 14 4.15 -14.35 -5.55
C GLY A 14 4.90 -13.28 -4.77
N PHE A 15 4.26 -12.14 -4.44
CA PHE A 15 4.89 -11.05 -3.69
C PHE A 15 5.33 -11.51 -2.30
N LEU A 16 4.50 -12.26 -1.56
CA LEU A 16 4.86 -12.75 -0.22
C LEU A 16 6.10 -13.65 -0.25
N SER A 17 6.10 -14.63 -1.16
CA SER A 17 7.23 -15.55 -1.33
C SER A 17 8.50 -14.84 -1.77
N TRP A 18 8.40 -13.74 -2.52
CA TRP A 18 9.54 -12.89 -2.86
C TRP A 18 10.03 -12.08 -1.65
N ALA A 19 9.13 -11.36 -0.98
CA ALA A 19 9.46 -10.46 0.11
C ALA A 19 10.10 -11.20 1.31
N GLN A 20 9.66 -12.43 1.59
CA GLN A 20 10.17 -13.23 2.70
C GLN A 20 11.58 -13.80 2.49
N ARG A 21 12.12 -13.80 1.25
CA ARG A 21 13.50 -14.27 1.00
C ARG A 21 14.56 -13.28 1.47
N GLY A 22 14.21 -12.01 1.59
CA GLY A 22 15.12 -10.94 2.02
C GLY A 22 15.06 -10.70 3.52
N SER A 23 16.13 -10.14 4.07
CA SER A 23 16.11 -9.50 5.38
C SER A 23 16.02 -7.97 5.25
N GLY A 24 15.41 -7.33 6.25
CA GLY A 24 15.25 -5.87 6.27
C GLY A 24 13.99 -5.37 5.54
N PRO A 25 13.96 -4.09 5.14
CA PRO A 25 12.76 -3.51 4.53
C PRO A 25 12.46 -4.10 3.16
N VAL A 26 11.17 -4.36 2.88
CA VAL A 26 10.69 -4.89 1.59
C VAL A 26 11.05 -3.99 0.40
N PHE A 27 11.11 -2.67 0.61
CA PHE A 27 11.48 -1.69 -0.42
C PHE A 27 12.76 -0.93 -0.04
N PRO A 28 13.95 -1.58 -0.10
CA PRO A 28 15.18 -1.01 0.45
C PRO A 28 15.60 0.29 -0.26
N ALA A 29 15.42 0.37 -1.58
CA ALA A 29 15.74 1.57 -2.35
C ALA A 29 14.82 2.77 -2.08
N LEU A 30 13.61 2.54 -1.53
CA LEU A 30 12.74 3.61 -1.04
C LEU A 30 13.20 4.06 0.35
N MET A 31 13.48 3.10 1.22
CA MET A 31 13.92 3.36 2.60
C MET A 31 15.30 4.03 2.69
N ALA A 32 16.15 3.86 1.68
CA ALA A 32 17.44 4.56 1.59
C ALA A 32 17.32 6.04 1.18
N ALA A 33 16.14 6.53 0.80
CA ALA A 33 15.95 7.94 0.49
C ALA A 33 16.03 8.81 1.77
N LYS A 34 16.50 10.06 1.64
CA LYS A 34 16.52 11.03 2.74
C LYS A 34 15.14 11.21 3.39
N ASP A 35 14.10 11.22 2.56
CA ASP A 35 12.70 11.25 2.96
C ASP A 35 11.93 10.23 2.11
N PRO A 36 11.70 9.02 2.65
CA PRO A 36 10.99 7.96 1.94
C PRO A 36 9.55 8.35 1.55
N ALA A 37 8.86 9.12 2.38
CA ALA A 37 7.47 9.51 2.12
C ALA A 37 7.39 10.51 0.96
N ASP A 38 8.23 11.54 0.97
CA ASP A 38 8.35 12.49 -0.15
C ASP A 38 8.84 11.79 -1.43
N ALA A 39 9.77 10.83 -1.32
CA ALA A 39 10.22 10.04 -2.45
C ALA A 39 9.09 9.20 -3.07
N ALA A 40 8.27 8.53 -2.26
CA ALA A 40 7.11 7.78 -2.71
C ALA A 40 6.08 8.69 -3.40
N GLN A 41 5.76 9.83 -2.77
CA GLN A 41 4.86 10.85 -3.33
C GLN A 41 5.34 11.36 -4.69
N LYS A 42 6.63 11.68 -4.84
CA LYS A 42 7.21 12.15 -6.12
C LYS A 42 7.22 11.07 -7.20
N ARG A 43 7.44 9.80 -6.83
CA ARG A 43 7.36 8.65 -7.76
C ARG A 43 5.92 8.44 -8.23
N MET A 44 4.94 8.47 -7.32
CA MET A 44 3.52 8.38 -7.66
C MET A 44 3.06 9.51 -8.60
N ARG A 45 3.45 10.76 -8.30
CA ARG A 45 3.16 11.91 -9.20
C ARG A 45 3.77 11.75 -10.60
N ARG A 46 4.92 11.08 -10.72
CA ARG A 46 5.51 10.77 -12.03
C ARG A 46 4.68 9.72 -12.76
N LEU A 47 4.22 8.68 -12.07
CA LEU A 47 3.35 7.65 -12.63
C LEU A 47 2.03 8.23 -13.16
N TYR A 48 1.35 9.08 -12.37
CA TYR A 48 0.12 9.74 -12.83
C TYR A 48 0.32 10.58 -14.09
N ARG A 49 1.44 11.33 -14.18
CA ARG A 49 1.74 12.09 -15.39
C ARG A 49 2.04 11.21 -16.59
N SER A 50 2.77 10.11 -16.41
CA SER A 50 3.07 9.19 -17.53
C SER A 50 1.85 8.41 -18.01
N ALA A 51 0.86 8.21 -17.13
CA ALA A 51 -0.39 7.54 -17.45
C ALA A 51 -1.51 8.53 -17.86
N ASP A 52 -1.17 9.80 -18.09
CA ASP A 52 -2.09 10.87 -18.48
C ASP A 52 -3.36 10.96 -17.60
N VAL A 53 -3.18 10.74 -16.29
CA VAL A 53 -4.27 10.82 -15.32
C VAL A 53 -4.68 12.29 -15.15
N ASP A 54 -5.98 12.56 -15.25
CA ASP A 54 -6.57 13.87 -14.98
C ASP A 54 -6.06 14.42 -13.63
N PRO A 55 -5.32 15.54 -13.61
CA PRO A 55 -4.78 16.12 -12.39
C PRO A 55 -5.84 16.47 -11.34
N GLN A 56 -7.08 16.80 -11.75
CA GLN A 56 -8.18 17.11 -10.85
C GLN A 56 -8.74 15.86 -10.16
N ARG A 57 -8.54 14.68 -10.76
CA ARG A 57 -8.93 13.37 -10.22
C ARG A 57 -7.75 12.62 -9.60
N SER A 58 -6.52 13.08 -9.85
CA SER A 58 -5.31 12.49 -9.30
C SER A 58 -5.18 12.77 -7.80
N GLY A 59 -4.91 11.73 -7.02
CA GLY A 59 -4.71 11.84 -5.57
C GLY A 59 -3.26 12.08 -5.17
N THR A 60 -3.01 12.21 -3.87
CA THR A 60 -1.66 12.00 -3.31
C THR A 60 -1.40 10.51 -3.10
N PHE A 61 -0.16 10.12 -2.85
CA PHE A 61 0.19 8.78 -2.39
C PHE A 61 -0.60 8.41 -1.13
N HIS A 62 -0.81 9.37 -0.21
CA HIS A 62 -1.63 9.17 0.98
C HIS A 62 -3.12 8.95 0.65
N ALA A 63 -3.64 9.51 -0.45
CA ALA A 63 -5.03 9.32 -0.85
C ALA A 63 -5.37 7.84 -1.15
N LEU A 64 -4.38 6.99 -1.45
CA LEU A 64 -4.58 5.54 -1.56
C LEU A 64 -5.10 4.93 -0.26
N ARG A 65 -4.63 5.41 0.90
CA ARG A 65 -5.14 4.99 2.21
C ARG A 65 -6.60 5.37 2.39
N THR A 66 -6.97 6.60 2.01
CA THR A 66 -8.37 7.05 2.04
C THR A 66 -9.25 6.24 1.08
N GLY A 67 -8.72 5.89 -0.10
CA GLY A 67 -9.38 5.00 -1.06
C GLY A 67 -9.66 3.62 -0.47
N LYS A 68 -8.66 3.02 0.21
CA LYS A 68 -8.83 1.73 0.91
C LYS A 68 -9.92 1.81 1.99
N ILE A 69 -9.89 2.85 2.84
CA ILE A 69 -10.92 3.04 3.88
C ILE A 69 -12.32 3.17 3.27
N ARG A 70 -12.46 3.90 2.16
CA ARG A 70 -13.74 4.05 1.47
C ARG A 70 -14.23 2.70 0.94
N ASN A 71 -13.36 1.97 0.25
CA ASN A 71 -13.68 0.63 -0.26
C ASN A 71 -14.11 -0.32 0.86
N ASP A 72 -13.39 -0.34 1.98
CA ASP A 72 -13.71 -1.22 3.11
C ASP A 72 -15.08 -0.88 3.73
N ARG A 73 -15.43 0.41 3.77
CA ARG A 73 -16.76 0.87 4.20
C ARG A 73 -17.85 0.47 3.22
N GLU A 74 -17.59 0.56 1.92
CA GLU A 74 -18.53 0.14 0.87
C GLU A 74 -18.80 -1.37 0.92
N LEU A 75 -17.76 -2.16 1.23
CA LEU A 75 -17.85 -3.60 1.50
C LEU A 75 -18.48 -3.94 2.85
N ARG A 76 -18.82 -2.92 3.67
CA ARG A 76 -19.40 -3.08 5.01
C ARG A 76 -18.54 -3.95 5.94
N LEU A 77 -17.21 -3.85 5.82
CA LEU A 77 -16.31 -4.44 6.81
C LEU A 77 -16.49 -3.75 8.15
N ASP A 78 -16.21 -4.48 9.23
CA ASP A 78 -16.41 -4.00 10.58
C ASP A 78 -15.64 -2.67 10.82
N PRO A 79 -16.29 -1.60 11.29
CA PRO A 79 -15.65 -0.30 11.50
C PRO A 79 -14.46 -0.32 12.47
N ARG A 80 -14.50 -1.17 13.50
CA ARG A 80 -13.38 -1.38 14.44
C ARG A 80 -12.22 -2.04 13.71
N ALA A 81 -12.50 -3.07 12.93
CA ALA A 81 -11.49 -3.73 12.10
C ALA A 81 -10.85 -2.77 11.07
N VAL A 82 -11.63 -1.87 10.47
CA VAL A 82 -11.12 -0.82 9.57
C VAL A 82 -10.14 0.09 10.31
N ARG A 83 -10.47 0.50 11.54
CA ARG A 83 -9.58 1.32 12.38
C ARG A 83 -8.28 0.59 12.69
N LEU A 84 -8.36 -0.67 13.11
CA LEU A 84 -7.18 -1.52 13.36
C LEU A 84 -6.30 -1.63 12.12
N GLN A 85 -6.88 -1.95 10.97
CA GLN A 85 -6.14 -2.14 9.72
C GLN A 85 -5.40 -0.88 9.29
N VAL A 86 -5.92 0.32 9.56
CA VAL A 86 -5.21 1.56 9.23
C VAL A 86 -4.38 2.11 10.39
N GLY A 87 -4.42 1.49 11.57
CA GLY A 87 -3.71 1.96 12.77
C GLY A 87 -4.30 3.24 13.35
N HIS A 88 -5.62 3.38 13.34
CA HIS A 88 -6.32 4.43 14.11
C HIS A 88 -6.56 3.97 15.54
N GLU A 89 -6.65 4.93 16.46
CA GLU A 89 -7.08 4.65 17.84
C GLU A 89 -8.49 4.07 17.87
N LEU A 90 -8.68 3.11 18.76
CA LEU A 90 -9.98 2.52 19.06
C LEU A 90 -10.81 3.46 19.93
N GLY A 91 -12.12 3.43 19.73
CA GLY A 91 -13.05 4.44 20.23
C GLY A 91 -13.24 4.36 21.74
N ASP A 92 -13.74 3.23 22.23
CA ASP A 92 -14.11 3.03 23.62
C ASP A 92 -13.18 2.05 24.36
N THR A 93 -13.36 1.93 25.68
CA THR A 93 -12.56 1.03 26.52
C THR A 93 -12.74 -0.44 26.14
N HIS A 94 -13.95 -0.85 25.74
CA HIS A 94 -14.24 -2.24 25.39
C HIS A 94 -13.57 -2.66 24.08
N GLU A 95 -13.51 -1.77 23.09
CA GLU A 95 -12.73 -1.98 21.88
C GLU A 95 -11.23 -2.07 22.19
N ARG A 96 -10.73 -1.32 23.20
CA ARG A 96 -9.30 -1.37 23.59
C ARG A 96 -8.90 -2.68 24.25
N ASP A 97 -9.83 -3.35 24.91
CA ASP A 97 -9.58 -4.68 25.49
C ASP A 97 -9.37 -5.74 24.38
N ASP A 98 -9.96 -5.53 23.21
CA ASP A 98 -9.79 -6.36 22.01
C ASP A 98 -9.01 -5.61 20.90
N GLY A 99 -7.74 -5.33 21.17
CA GLY A 99 -6.84 -4.60 20.25
C GLY A 99 -6.36 -5.38 19.02
N GLN A 100 -6.97 -6.54 18.72
CA GLN A 100 -6.61 -7.41 17.61
C GLN A 100 -7.80 -7.68 16.69
N LEU A 101 -7.48 -8.07 15.45
CA LEU A 101 -8.48 -8.60 14.52
C LEU A 101 -8.83 -10.03 14.95
N THR A 102 -10.12 -10.36 14.90
CA THR A 102 -10.63 -11.72 15.06
C THR A 102 -10.33 -12.55 13.82
N ASP A 103 -10.35 -13.88 13.93
CA ASP A 103 -10.14 -14.78 12.78
C ASP A 103 -11.11 -14.50 11.62
N ALA A 104 -12.37 -14.19 11.93
CA ALA A 104 -13.36 -13.85 10.92
C ALA A 104 -13.01 -12.55 10.17
N GLU A 105 -12.51 -11.54 10.88
CA GLU A 105 -12.05 -10.29 10.26
C GLU A 105 -10.78 -10.52 9.45
N LEU A 106 -9.83 -11.32 9.94
CA LEU A 106 -8.62 -11.68 9.18
C LEU A 106 -9.00 -12.28 7.82
N VAL A 107 -9.90 -13.25 7.80
CA VAL A 107 -10.40 -13.88 6.57
C VAL A 107 -11.15 -12.86 5.69
N ALA A 108 -12.00 -12.02 6.28
CA ALA A 108 -12.76 -11.01 5.53
C ALA A 108 -11.84 -10.01 4.81
N TYR A 109 -10.73 -9.58 5.43
CA TYR A 109 -9.76 -8.69 4.78
C TYR A 109 -8.91 -9.41 3.73
N ALA A 110 -8.51 -10.65 4.00
CA ALA A 110 -7.69 -11.44 3.08
C ALA A 110 -8.42 -11.74 1.76
N THR A 111 -9.75 -11.92 1.82
CA THR A 111 -10.59 -12.37 0.69
C THR A 111 -11.59 -11.32 0.18
N ALA A 112 -11.52 -10.09 0.70
CA ALA A 112 -12.42 -9.00 0.33
C ALA A 112 -12.47 -8.78 -1.20
N PRO A 113 -13.66 -8.63 -1.81
CA PRO A 113 -13.75 -8.35 -3.24
C PRO A 113 -12.91 -7.13 -3.63
N LEU A 114 -12.04 -7.32 -4.63
CA LEU A 114 -11.20 -6.23 -5.13
C LEU A 114 -12.05 -5.21 -5.91
N PRO A 115 -11.71 -3.91 -5.86
CA PRO A 115 -12.43 -2.87 -6.58
C PRO A 115 -12.65 -3.21 -8.06
N PRO A 116 -13.91 -3.11 -8.56
CA PRO A 116 -14.19 -3.33 -9.97
C PRO A 116 -13.59 -2.21 -10.83
N GLY A 117 -13.27 -2.52 -12.09
CA GLY A 117 -12.69 -1.55 -13.03
C GLY A 117 -11.17 -1.39 -12.93
N VAL A 118 -10.51 -2.13 -12.03
CA VAL A 118 -9.05 -2.26 -12.00
C VAL A 118 -8.68 -3.66 -12.53
N ASP A 119 -7.76 -3.71 -13.50
CA ASP A 119 -7.18 -4.97 -13.93
C ASP A 119 -6.10 -5.43 -12.95
N TRP A 120 -6.53 -6.26 -11.99
CA TRP A 120 -5.67 -6.81 -10.96
C TRP A 120 -4.73 -7.92 -11.47
N THR A 121 -4.99 -8.46 -12.67
CA THR A 121 -4.13 -9.51 -13.24
C THR A 121 -2.73 -9.00 -13.56
N LEU A 122 -2.57 -7.69 -13.78
CA LEU A 122 -1.29 -7.01 -13.95
C LEU A 122 -0.34 -7.19 -12.76
N LEU A 123 -0.84 -7.44 -11.54
CA LEU A 123 0.04 -7.75 -10.41
C LEU A 123 0.77 -9.08 -10.60
N LYS A 124 0.15 -10.03 -11.30
CA LYS A 124 0.72 -11.36 -11.59
C LYS A 124 1.79 -11.32 -12.68
N THR A 125 1.93 -10.20 -13.40
CA THR A 125 2.95 -10.02 -14.44
C THR A 125 4.19 -9.29 -13.95
N ILE A 126 4.26 -8.93 -12.67
CA ILE A 126 5.40 -8.20 -12.10
C ILE A 126 6.58 -9.15 -11.90
N ASP A 127 7.70 -8.86 -12.56
CA ASP A 127 8.99 -9.46 -12.20
C ASP A 127 9.59 -8.70 -11.02
N PHE A 128 9.38 -9.23 -9.81
CA PHE A 128 9.87 -8.63 -8.58
C PHE A 128 11.40 -8.62 -8.48
N GLU A 129 12.08 -9.64 -9.04
CA GLU A 129 13.54 -9.71 -9.02
C GLU A 129 14.15 -8.65 -9.95
N ALA A 130 13.63 -8.51 -11.16
CA ALA A 130 14.05 -7.46 -12.07
C ALA A 130 13.77 -6.08 -11.48
N SER A 131 12.59 -5.88 -10.90
CA SER A 131 12.19 -4.62 -10.27
C SER A 131 13.10 -4.24 -9.10
N ALA A 132 13.49 -5.21 -8.26
CA ALA A 132 14.38 -4.99 -7.12
C ALA A 132 15.81 -4.60 -7.53
N ARG A 133 16.27 -5.06 -8.70
CA ARG A 133 17.59 -4.70 -9.25
C ARG A 133 17.63 -3.27 -9.79
N VAL A 134 16.49 -2.68 -10.14
CA VAL A 134 16.42 -1.30 -10.63
C VAL A 134 16.75 -0.32 -9.51
N ARG A 135 17.97 0.24 -9.56
CA ARG A 135 18.35 1.35 -8.69
C ARG A 135 17.91 2.67 -9.31
N PRO A 136 17.19 3.54 -8.58
CA PRO A 136 16.88 4.87 -9.07
C PRO A 136 18.18 5.60 -9.42
N LYS A 137 18.36 5.98 -10.69
CA LYS A 137 19.45 6.90 -11.07
C LYS A 137 19.20 8.20 -10.31
N GLY A 138 20.24 8.74 -9.66
CA GLY A 138 20.15 9.89 -8.78
C GLY A 138 19.33 11.05 -9.36
N GLY A 139 18.69 11.83 -8.49
CA GLY A 139 17.80 12.92 -8.90
C GLY A 139 18.49 13.94 -9.80
N ARG A 140 17.68 14.68 -10.58
CA ARG A 140 18.13 15.81 -11.41
C ARG A 140 19.07 16.71 -10.60
N ARG A 141 20.32 16.89 -11.06
CA ARG A 141 21.23 17.89 -10.48
C ARG A 141 20.48 19.21 -10.38
N LYS A 142 20.46 19.84 -9.20
CA LYS A 142 19.94 21.21 -9.06
C LYS A 142 20.66 22.04 -10.11
N ARG A 143 19.92 22.75 -10.96
CA ARG A 143 20.53 23.81 -11.78
C ARG A 143 21.18 24.77 -10.79
N ALA A 144 22.48 25.01 -10.94
CA ALA A 144 23.13 26.10 -10.23
C ALA A 144 22.31 27.37 -10.53
N ALA A 145 21.97 28.13 -9.49
CA ALA A 145 21.40 29.45 -9.69
C ALA A 145 22.41 30.25 -10.50
N ALA A 146 21.98 30.77 -11.64
CA ALA A 146 22.73 31.74 -12.42
C ALA A 146 22.50 33.13 -11.82
#